data_AF-A0A2R7TBY5-F1
#
_entry.id   AF-A0A2R7TBY5-F1
#
_cell.length_a   1.000
_cell.length_b   1.000
_cell.length_c   1.000
_cell.angle_alpha   90.00
_cell.angle_beta   90.00
_cell.angle_gamma   90.00
#
_symmetry.space_group_name_H-M   'P 1'
#
loop_
_entity.id
_entity.type
_entity.pdbx_description
1 polymer ?
#
loop_
_entity_poly.entity_id
_entity_poly.type
_entity_poly.pdbx_seq_one_letter_code
_entity_poly.pdbx_strand_id
1 'polypeptide(L)'
;MMKLDDLNHASLADFVKGLDGTYEHSPWIAERAAAHRPFKTLAALKVALARVVREAHVDEQLGLIRAHPELAGKAAVAGELTAESTNEQLKAGLTACTPEEFAKLHKLNADYNARFGWPFILAVRGPRGTGFNRAEIIATFERRLRAHPDLERAECLRQIHRIAEIRLNDKFGVRPELGEQLWDWAAELAVHSEDEAFLTCTYATPAHTAVAEQLMTWMRDCGFDNVSRDAVGNVVGVYHGTGDATEQQRLLTGSHYDTVRRAGRFDGRLGIFVPMLVVRELHRAGQRLPFGIEVVGFSEEEGQRYAATFLASSALTGAFDPVWLDQTDTHGVSMRDAMRAAGLPGKVAAITALKRDRSRYLGFVEVHIEQGPVLDSLDLPLGIV
;
A
#
# COMPACT_ATOMS: atom_id res chain seq x y z
N MET A 1 24.78 -11.16 -5.16
CA MET A 1 23.87 -10.00 -4.96
C MET A 1 24.72 -8.75 -4.92
N MET A 2 24.26 -7.68 -5.56
CA MET A 2 24.94 -6.39 -5.61
C MET A 2 24.79 -5.64 -4.28
N LYS A 3 25.76 -4.78 -3.92
CA LYS A 3 25.65 -3.85 -2.79
C LYS A 3 25.54 -2.42 -3.30
N LEU A 4 24.72 -1.60 -2.63
CA LEU A 4 24.47 -0.23 -3.05
C LEU A 4 25.72 0.65 -2.92
N ASP A 5 26.53 0.39 -1.90
CA ASP A 5 27.77 1.13 -1.66
C ASP A 5 28.81 0.91 -2.76
N ASP A 6 28.98 -0.33 -3.22
CA ASP A 6 29.84 -0.68 -4.36
C ASP A 6 29.38 0.07 -5.62
N LEU A 7 28.07 0.11 -5.86
CA LEU A 7 27.47 0.80 -7.00
C LEU A 7 27.65 2.33 -6.91
N ASN A 8 27.57 2.92 -5.71
CA ASN A 8 27.77 4.34 -5.48
C ASN A 8 29.19 4.79 -5.85
N HIS A 9 30.20 3.95 -5.58
CA HIS A 9 31.61 4.26 -5.82
C HIS A 9 32.15 3.75 -7.17
N ALA A 10 31.34 2.99 -7.90
CA ALA A 10 31.70 2.44 -9.20
C ALA A 10 32.02 3.54 -10.24
N SER A 11 32.87 3.21 -11.22
CA SER A 11 33.02 4.03 -12.42
C SER A 11 31.67 4.16 -13.15
N LEU A 12 31.50 5.16 -14.03
CA LEU A 12 30.26 5.28 -14.81
C LEU A 12 29.98 4.01 -15.63
N ALA A 13 31.01 3.44 -16.27
CA ALA A 13 30.88 2.24 -17.06
C ALA A 13 30.42 1.03 -16.21
N ASP A 14 31.00 0.87 -15.02
CA ASP A 14 30.63 -0.21 -14.10
C ASP A 14 29.25 0.01 -13.47
N PHE A 15 28.85 1.26 -13.23
CA PHE A 15 27.51 1.62 -12.77
C PHE A 15 26.44 1.19 -13.77
N VAL A 16 26.62 1.57 -15.04
CA VAL A 16 25.71 1.23 -16.13
C VAL A 16 25.67 -0.29 -16.32
N LYS A 17 26.83 -0.95 -16.33
CA LYS A 17 26.94 -2.40 -16.43
C LYS A 17 26.25 -3.13 -15.27
N GLY A 18 26.36 -2.62 -14.05
CA GLY A 18 25.70 -3.20 -12.87
C GLY A 18 24.17 -3.13 -12.94
N LEU A 19 23.63 -2.10 -13.60
CA LEU A 19 22.20 -1.88 -13.81
C LEU A 19 21.68 -2.36 -15.17
N ASP A 20 22.51 -3.04 -15.96
CA ASP A 20 22.11 -3.56 -17.26
C ASP A 20 20.90 -4.50 -17.14
N GLY A 21 19.97 -4.40 -18.10
CA GLY A 21 18.71 -5.14 -18.08
C GLY A 21 17.66 -4.63 -17.06
N THR A 22 17.95 -3.64 -16.21
CA THR A 22 16.91 -3.06 -15.32
C THR A 22 15.78 -2.39 -16.12
N TYR A 23 16.12 -1.65 -17.16
CA TYR A 23 15.18 -1.14 -18.17
C TYR A 23 15.57 -1.75 -19.52
N GLU A 24 14.58 -2.26 -20.25
CA GLU A 24 14.83 -3.01 -21.50
C GLU A 24 15.57 -2.14 -22.53
N HIS A 25 16.77 -2.59 -22.94
CA HIS A 25 17.63 -1.94 -23.95
C HIS A 25 17.79 -0.41 -23.80
N SER A 26 17.78 0.10 -22.57
CA SER A 26 17.74 1.55 -22.29
C SER A 26 18.83 2.00 -21.29
N PRO A 27 20.12 1.89 -21.65
CA PRO A 27 21.24 2.21 -20.75
C PRO A 27 21.30 3.69 -20.35
N TRP A 28 20.76 4.59 -21.19
CA TRP A 28 20.70 6.03 -20.96
C TRP A 28 20.06 6.40 -19.62
N ILE A 29 19.16 5.57 -19.10
CA ILE A 29 18.49 5.78 -17.82
C ILE A 29 19.50 5.66 -16.68
N ALA A 30 20.31 4.60 -16.69
CA ALA A 30 21.37 4.41 -15.71
C ALA A 30 22.47 5.47 -15.88
N GLU A 31 22.85 5.79 -17.11
CA GLU A 31 23.85 6.83 -17.41
C GLU A 31 23.48 8.17 -16.79
N ARG A 32 22.24 8.62 -16.98
CA ARG A 32 21.75 9.89 -16.41
C ARG A 32 21.54 9.80 -14.90
N ALA A 33 21.01 8.69 -14.40
CA ALA A 33 20.79 8.52 -12.96
C ALA A 33 22.10 8.54 -12.16
N ALA A 34 23.23 8.13 -12.76
CA ALA A 34 24.54 8.14 -12.13
C ALA A 34 24.98 9.53 -11.60
N ALA A 35 24.43 10.62 -12.14
CA ALA A 35 24.67 11.99 -11.68
C ALA A 35 24.04 12.30 -10.30
N HIS A 36 23.10 11.47 -9.83
CA HIS A 36 22.42 11.63 -8.54
C HIS A 36 23.03 10.81 -7.40
N ARG A 37 24.18 10.18 -7.63
CA ARG A 37 24.94 9.45 -6.61
C ARG A 37 25.54 10.42 -5.57
N PRO A 38 25.80 9.96 -4.33
CA PRO A 38 25.50 8.61 -3.82
C PRO A 38 24.03 8.44 -3.39
N PHE A 39 23.48 7.26 -3.62
CA PHE A 39 22.15 6.88 -3.15
C PHE A 39 22.20 6.33 -1.73
N LYS A 40 21.40 6.89 -0.82
CA LYS A 40 21.33 6.43 0.58
C LYS A 40 20.63 5.09 0.74
N THR A 41 19.63 4.81 -0.10
CA THR A 41 18.81 3.60 -0.03
C THR A 41 18.50 3.09 -1.44
N LEU A 42 18.11 1.83 -1.55
CA LEU A 42 17.66 1.27 -2.82
C LEU A 42 16.40 2.00 -3.34
N ALA A 43 15.53 2.47 -2.44
CA ALA A 43 14.40 3.31 -2.80
C ALA A 43 14.83 4.65 -3.44
N ALA A 44 15.90 5.28 -2.94
CA ALA A 44 16.44 6.50 -3.54
C ALA A 44 16.97 6.26 -4.96
N LEU A 45 17.64 5.12 -5.21
CA LEU A 45 18.05 4.72 -6.56
C LEU A 45 16.83 4.52 -7.48
N LYS A 46 15.79 3.82 -7.01
CA LYS A 46 14.54 3.61 -7.77
C LYS A 46 13.89 4.94 -8.17
N VAL A 47 13.75 5.87 -7.23
CA VAL A 47 13.19 7.21 -7.48
C VAL A 47 14.03 7.99 -8.49
N ALA A 48 15.36 7.94 -8.39
CA ALA A 48 16.24 8.60 -9.35
C ALA A 48 16.08 8.05 -10.77
N LEU A 49 15.97 6.72 -10.92
CA LEU A 49 15.73 6.08 -12.21
C LEU A 49 14.36 6.45 -12.79
N ALA A 50 13.30 6.40 -11.97
CA ALA A 50 11.95 6.79 -12.41
C ALA A 50 11.89 8.27 -12.82
N ARG A 51 12.52 9.15 -12.04
CA ARG A 51 12.64 10.57 -12.34
C ARG A 51 13.31 10.81 -13.70
N VAL A 52 14.41 10.12 -14.00
CA VAL A 52 15.09 10.23 -15.29
C VAL A 52 14.16 9.90 -16.46
N VAL A 53 13.31 8.87 -16.33
CA VAL A 53 12.33 8.51 -17.36
C VAL A 53 11.22 9.56 -17.46
N ARG A 54 10.69 10.03 -16.33
CA ARG A 54 9.63 11.04 -16.29
C ARG A 54 10.07 12.36 -16.92
N GLU A 55 11.31 12.79 -16.65
CA GLU A 55 11.88 14.04 -17.17
C GLU A 55 12.43 13.92 -18.61
N ALA A 56 12.50 12.70 -19.16
CA ALA A 56 12.93 12.48 -20.54
C ALA A 56 11.89 12.99 -21.55
N HIS A 57 12.36 13.26 -22.77
CA HIS A 57 11.45 13.62 -23.86
C HIS A 57 10.48 12.48 -24.18
N VAL A 58 9.28 12.83 -24.65
CA VAL A 58 8.24 11.85 -25.00
C VAL A 58 8.76 10.80 -25.99
N ASP A 59 9.61 11.17 -26.94
CA ASP A 59 10.18 10.23 -27.91
C ASP A 59 11.11 9.19 -27.25
N GLU A 60 11.87 9.58 -26.22
CA GLU A 60 12.70 8.64 -25.45
C GLU A 60 11.84 7.70 -24.60
N GLN A 61 10.76 8.22 -24.00
CA GLN A 61 9.78 7.40 -23.28
C GLN A 61 9.11 6.39 -24.22
N LEU A 62 8.69 6.82 -25.42
CA LEU A 62 8.12 5.92 -26.42
C LEU A 62 9.15 4.91 -26.94
N GLY A 63 10.41 5.32 -27.08
CA GLY A 63 11.53 4.42 -27.39
C GLY A 63 11.69 3.33 -26.33
N LEU A 64 11.68 3.71 -25.05
CA LEU A 64 11.70 2.76 -23.93
C LEU A 64 10.51 1.79 -23.96
N ILE A 65 9.29 2.28 -24.19
CA ILE A 65 8.11 1.43 -24.28
C ILE A 65 8.25 0.43 -25.45
N ARG A 66 8.70 0.89 -26.62
CA ARG A 66 8.87 0.04 -27.81
C ARG A 66 10.02 -0.95 -27.69
N ALA A 67 10.99 -0.70 -26.82
CA ALA A 67 12.08 -1.64 -26.56
C ALA A 67 11.60 -2.91 -25.84
N HIS A 68 10.43 -2.88 -25.19
CA HIS A 68 9.90 -4.04 -24.48
C HIS A 68 9.29 -5.06 -25.45
N PRO A 69 9.55 -6.36 -25.26
CA PRO A 69 8.96 -7.40 -26.09
C PRO A 69 7.46 -7.56 -25.80
N GLU A 70 6.70 -7.95 -26.82
CA GLU A 70 5.30 -8.31 -26.66
C GLU A 70 5.10 -9.54 -25.77
N LEU A 71 4.04 -9.52 -24.95
CA LEU A 71 3.59 -10.70 -24.20
C LEU A 71 3.07 -11.77 -25.15
N ALA A 72 3.61 -12.99 -25.05
CA ALA A 72 3.31 -14.10 -25.94
C ALA A 72 3.53 -13.78 -27.44
N GLY A 73 4.42 -12.82 -27.75
CA GLY A 73 4.74 -12.40 -29.11
C GLY A 73 5.67 -13.35 -29.86
N LYS A 74 5.97 -13.02 -31.12
CA LYS A 74 6.84 -13.84 -32.00
C LYS A 74 8.23 -14.10 -31.40
N ALA A 75 8.83 -13.11 -30.72
CA ALA A 75 10.12 -13.27 -30.05
C ALA A 75 10.06 -14.29 -28.90
N ALA A 76 8.95 -14.37 -28.18
CA ALA A 76 8.74 -15.40 -27.15
C ALA A 76 8.65 -16.80 -27.76
N VAL A 77 7.94 -16.93 -28.89
CA VAL A 77 7.83 -18.19 -29.64
C VAL A 77 9.17 -18.61 -30.27
N ALA A 78 9.97 -17.64 -30.73
CA ALA A 78 11.28 -17.88 -31.33
C ALA A 78 12.41 -18.09 -30.30
N GLY A 79 12.17 -17.83 -29.01
CA GLY A 79 13.19 -17.93 -27.96
C GLY A 79 14.22 -16.80 -27.99
N GLU A 80 13.87 -15.64 -28.54
CA GLU A 80 14.76 -14.49 -28.77
C GLU A 80 14.67 -13.41 -27.66
N LEU A 81 13.96 -13.70 -26.57
CA LEU A 81 13.80 -12.79 -25.43
C LEU A 81 15.09 -12.67 -24.61
N THR A 82 15.26 -11.54 -23.93
CA THR A 82 16.28 -11.39 -22.87
C THR A 82 16.05 -12.42 -21.76
N ALA A 83 17.10 -12.72 -20.98
CA ALA A 83 17.01 -13.69 -19.89
C ALA A 83 15.97 -13.28 -18.85
N GLU A 84 15.88 -11.98 -18.56
CA GLU A 84 14.89 -11.35 -17.70
C GLU A 84 13.46 -11.55 -18.23
N SER A 85 13.20 -11.15 -19.49
CA SER A 85 11.87 -11.29 -20.10
C SER A 85 11.42 -12.74 -20.27
N THR A 86 12.34 -13.65 -20.56
CA THR A 86 12.05 -15.09 -20.62
C THR A 86 11.52 -15.61 -19.27
N ASN A 87 12.21 -15.29 -18.18
CA ASN A 87 11.83 -15.72 -16.83
C ASN A 87 10.48 -15.11 -16.40
N GLU A 88 10.25 -13.85 -16.75
CA GLU A 88 9.00 -13.13 -16.47
C GLU A 88 7.80 -13.77 -17.18
N GLN A 89 7.90 -14.05 -18.48
CA GLN A 89 6.79 -14.63 -19.25
C GLN A 89 6.53 -16.11 -18.91
N LEU A 90 7.57 -16.90 -18.63
CA LEU A 90 7.43 -18.28 -18.17
C LEU A 90 6.63 -18.37 -16.86
N LYS A 91 6.95 -17.53 -15.88
CA LYS A 91 6.26 -17.51 -14.57
C LYS A 91 4.80 -17.08 -14.66
N ALA A 92 4.44 -16.28 -15.67
CA ALA A 92 3.07 -15.88 -15.94
C ALA A 92 2.24 -16.96 -16.66
N GLY A 93 2.84 -18.13 -16.96
CA GLY A 93 2.17 -19.22 -17.66
C GLY A 93 1.76 -18.90 -19.09
N LEU A 94 2.38 -17.87 -19.69
CA LEU A 94 2.10 -17.41 -21.06
C LEU A 94 2.69 -18.34 -22.13
N THR A 95 3.60 -19.24 -21.74
CA THR A 95 4.17 -20.27 -22.62
C THR A 95 3.31 -21.54 -22.70
N ALA A 96 2.21 -21.61 -21.94
CA ALA A 96 1.31 -22.76 -21.87
C ALA A 96 -0.16 -22.36 -22.10
N CYS A 97 -0.39 -21.52 -23.11
CA CYS A 97 -1.74 -21.07 -23.52
C CYS A 97 -2.48 -22.16 -24.31
N THR A 98 -3.80 -22.23 -24.17
CA THR A 98 -4.63 -22.96 -25.16
C THR A 98 -4.58 -22.25 -26.52
N PRO A 99 -4.91 -22.93 -27.63
CA PRO A 99 -4.99 -22.29 -28.95
C PRO A 99 -5.92 -21.07 -28.97
N GLU A 100 -7.04 -21.11 -28.25
CA GLU A 100 -8.01 -20.02 -28.15
C GLU A 100 -7.46 -18.83 -27.36
N GLU A 101 -6.80 -19.11 -26.21
CA GLU A 101 -6.13 -18.08 -25.41
C GLU A 101 -5.02 -17.39 -26.21
N PHE A 102 -4.23 -18.17 -26.93
CA PHE A 102 -3.15 -17.68 -27.78
C PHE A 102 -3.69 -16.79 -28.91
N ALA A 103 -4.74 -17.25 -29.62
CA ALA A 103 -5.40 -16.46 -30.66
C ALA A 103 -5.98 -15.15 -30.10
N LYS A 104 -6.55 -15.20 -28.89
CA LYS A 104 -7.08 -14.00 -28.21
C LYS A 104 -5.98 -13.00 -27.87
N LEU A 105 -4.87 -13.44 -27.29
CA LEU A 105 -3.72 -12.58 -26.99
C LEU A 105 -3.11 -11.98 -28.26
N HIS A 106 -2.98 -12.76 -29.34
CA HIS A 106 -2.51 -12.24 -30.62
C HIS A 106 -3.41 -11.17 -31.20
N LYS A 107 -4.73 -11.36 -31.15
CA LYS A 107 -5.69 -10.34 -31.57
C LYS A 107 -5.55 -9.07 -30.71
N LEU A 108 -5.47 -9.22 -29.39
CA LEU A 108 -5.30 -8.08 -28.48
C LEU A 108 -4.01 -7.32 -28.73
N ASN A 109 -2.89 -8.01 -28.97
CA ASN A 109 -1.62 -7.38 -29.37
C ASN A 109 -1.77 -6.59 -30.69
N ALA A 110 -2.43 -7.15 -31.69
CA ALA A 110 -2.66 -6.47 -32.96
C ALA A 110 -3.54 -5.22 -32.80
N ASP A 111 -4.68 -5.35 -32.10
CA ASP A 111 -5.61 -4.26 -31.85
C ASP A 111 -4.96 -3.13 -31.03
N TYR A 112 -4.14 -3.49 -30.04
CA TYR A 112 -3.42 -2.55 -29.19
C TYR A 112 -2.33 -1.80 -29.94
N ASN A 113 -1.49 -2.50 -30.72
CA ASN A 113 -0.48 -1.86 -31.55
C ASN A 113 -1.11 -0.94 -32.60
N ALA A 114 -2.23 -1.36 -33.22
CA ALA A 114 -2.94 -0.52 -34.19
C ALA A 114 -3.47 0.77 -33.56
N ARG A 115 -3.91 0.72 -32.29
CA ARG A 115 -4.44 1.87 -31.57
C ARG A 115 -3.36 2.81 -31.03
N PHE A 116 -2.32 2.26 -30.42
CA PHE A 116 -1.35 3.05 -29.66
C PHE A 116 0.02 3.17 -30.34
N GLY A 117 0.42 2.21 -31.18
CA GLY A 117 1.71 2.23 -31.88
C GLY A 117 2.90 1.82 -31.00
N TRP A 118 2.64 1.04 -29.95
CA TRP A 118 3.64 0.43 -29.07
C TRP A 118 3.08 -0.86 -28.43
N PRO A 119 3.92 -1.76 -27.91
CA PRO A 119 3.48 -3.02 -27.32
C PRO A 119 2.76 -2.82 -25.99
N PHE A 120 1.87 -3.75 -25.64
CA PHE A 120 1.25 -3.79 -24.33
C PHE A 120 2.25 -4.25 -23.27
N ILE A 121 2.42 -3.44 -22.23
CA ILE A 121 3.36 -3.71 -21.14
C ILE A 121 2.60 -3.98 -19.85
N LEU A 122 2.93 -5.08 -19.18
CA LEU A 122 2.45 -5.42 -17.85
C LEU A 122 3.58 -6.05 -17.04
N ALA A 123 3.74 -5.66 -15.78
CA ALA A 123 4.60 -6.35 -14.83
C ALA A 123 3.99 -7.71 -14.47
N VAL A 124 4.19 -8.72 -15.33
CA VAL A 124 3.48 -10.02 -15.26
C VAL A 124 3.77 -10.83 -14.00
N ARG A 125 4.91 -10.57 -13.33
CA ARG A 125 5.20 -11.12 -11.99
C ARG A 125 4.24 -10.63 -10.91
N GLY A 126 3.40 -9.64 -11.23
CA GLY A 126 2.47 -9.05 -10.30
C GLY A 126 3.21 -8.32 -9.18
N PRO A 127 2.47 -7.68 -8.28
CA PRO A 127 3.11 -6.89 -7.28
C PRO A 127 3.76 -7.73 -6.15
N ARG A 128 3.31 -8.96 -5.89
CA ARG A 128 3.95 -9.86 -4.90
C ARG A 128 4.99 -10.80 -5.50
N GLY A 129 5.29 -10.68 -6.79
CA GLY A 129 6.16 -11.65 -7.46
C GLY A 129 5.53 -13.04 -7.64
N THR A 130 4.25 -13.22 -7.29
CA THR A 130 3.48 -14.47 -7.43
C THR A 130 2.95 -14.72 -8.84
N GLY A 131 3.04 -13.71 -9.72
CA GLY A 131 2.50 -13.74 -11.07
C GLY A 131 1.03 -13.34 -11.13
N PHE A 132 0.64 -12.66 -12.20
CA PHE A 132 -0.76 -12.62 -12.63
C PHE A 132 -1.11 -13.91 -13.34
N ASN A 133 -2.33 -14.40 -13.12
CA ASN A 133 -2.86 -15.47 -13.94
C ASN A 133 -3.28 -14.93 -15.32
N ARG A 134 -3.43 -15.81 -16.30
CA ARG A 134 -3.76 -15.41 -17.69
C ARG A 134 -5.08 -14.65 -17.80
N ALA A 135 -6.10 -15.02 -17.04
CA ALA A 135 -7.40 -14.34 -17.07
C ALA A 135 -7.26 -12.88 -16.58
N GLU A 136 -6.46 -12.63 -15.54
CA GLU A 136 -6.14 -11.29 -15.04
C GLU A 136 -5.37 -10.47 -16.07
N ILE A 137 -4.40 -11.09 -16.76
CA ILE A 137 -3.64 -10.44 -17.84
C ILE A 137 -4.58 -10.02 -18.97
N ILE A 138 -5.41 -10.95 -19.48
CA ILE A 138 -6.36 -10.69 -20.55
C ILE A 138 -7.38 -9.60 -20.15
N ALA A 139 -7.96 -9.68 -18.95
CA ALA A 139 -8.90 -8.68 -18.46
C ALA A 139 -8.25 -7.29 -18.33
N THR A 140 -7.00 -7.24 -17.86
CA THR A 140 -6.22 -5.99 -17.78
C THR A 140 -5.96 -5.42 -19.17
N PHE A 141 -5.61 -6.28 -20.13
CA PHE A 141 -5.38 -5.93 -21.53
C PHE A 141 -6.65 -5.32 -22.15
N GLU A 142 -7.78 -6.01 -22.04
CA GLU A 142 -9.08 -5.55 -22.58
C GLU A 142 -9.54 -4.21 -21.97
N ARG A 143 -9.31 -4.02 -20.65
CA ARG A 143 -9.63 -2.77 -19.97
C ARG A 143 -8.76 -1.62 -20.50
N ARG A 144 -7.44 -1.82 -20.55
CA ARG A 144 -6.46 -0.81 -20.96
C ARG A 144 -6.54 -0.46 -22.44
N LEU A 145 -6.95 -1.41 -23.29
CA LEU A 145 -7.21 -1.16 -24.70
C LEU A 145 -8.25 -0.04 -24.93
N ARG A 146 -9.12 0.23 -23.95
CA ARG A 146 -10.16 1.28 -24.03
C ARG A 146 -9.68 2.66 -23.58
N ALA A 147 -8.50 2.77 -22.97
CA ALA A 147 -7.99 4.00 -22.37
C ALA A 147 -7.60 5.08 -23.40
N HIS A 148 -7.53 6.33 -22.95
CA HIS A 148 -6.97 7.43 -23.73
C HIS A 148 -5.46 7.21 -23.94
N PRO A 149 -4.87 7.49 -25.13
CA PRO A 149 -3.46 7.24 -25.40
C PRO A 149 -2.49 7.82 -24.36
N ASP A 150 -2.74 9.04 -23.85
CA ASP A 150 -1.88 9.66 -22.84
C ASP A 150 -1.93 8.93 -21.49
N LEU A 151 -3.11 8.49 -21.06
CA LEU A 151 -3.28 7.70 -19.83
C LEU A 151 -2.62 6.34 -19.98
N GLU A 152 -2.76 5.72 -21.16
CA GLU A 152 -2.16 4.43 -21.44
C GLU A 152 -0.64 4.49 -21.53
N ARG A 153 -0.07 5.58 -22.09
CA ARG A 153 1.38 5.81 -22.07
C ARG A 153 1.89 5.93 -20.63
N ALA A 154 1.23 6.72 -19.80
CA ALA A 154 1.59 6.86 -18.39
C ALA A 154 1.52 5.51 -17.65
N GLU A 155 0.45 4.74 -17.88
CA GLU A 155 0.31 3.39 -17.32
C GLU A 155 1.40 2.43 -17.82
N CYS A 156 1.80 2.48 -19.09
CA CYS A 156 2.93 1.70 -19.61
C CYS A 156 4.23 2.04 -18.86
N LEU A 157 4.54 3.32 -18.67
CA LEU A 157 5.72 3.74 -17.92
C LEU A 157 5.67 3.26 -16.47
N ARG A 158 4.50 3.33 -15.82
CA ARG A 158 4.29 2.80 -14.47
C ARG A 158 4.55 1.28 -14.39
N GLN A 159 4.10 0.52 -15.39
CA GLN A 159 4.37 -0.92 -15.48
C GLN A 159 5.86 -1.19 -15.71
N ILE A 160 6.54 -0.39 -16.52
CA ILE A 160 7.99 -0.48 -16.71
C ILE A 160 8.74 -0.20 -15.40
N HIS A 161 8.34 0.83 -14.65
CA HIS A 161 8.91 1.10 -13.32
C HIS A 161 8.71 -0.07 -12.36
N ARG A 162 7.56 -0.74 -12.42
CA ARG A 162 7.33 -1.95 -11.62
C ARG A 162 8.22 -3.13 -12.03
N ILE A 163 8.42 -3.34 -13.33
CA ILE A 163 9.37 -4.34 -13.86
C ILE A 163 10.79 -4.01 -13.38
N ALA A 164 11.22 -2.76 -13.56
CA ALA A 164 12.53 -2.29 -13.14
C ALA A 164 12.74 -2.46 -11.62
N GLU A 165 11.74 -2.15 -10.80
CA GLU A 165 11.78 -2.39 -9.37
C GLU A 165 11.99 -3.86 -9.02
N ILE A 166 11.26 -4.77 -9.69
CA ILE A 166 11.38 -6.20 -9.46
C ILE A 166 12.78 -6.70 -9.86
N ARG A 167 13.29 -6.27 -11.01
CA ARG A 167 14.63 -6.62 -11.48
C ARG A 167 15.73 -6.07 -10.56
N LEU A 168 15.57 -4.85 -10.05
CA LEU A 168 16.48 -4.28 -9.05
C LEU A 168 16.45 -5.09 -7.75
N ASN A 169 15.25 -5.39 -7.24
CA ASN A 169 15.09 -6.22 -6.05
C ASN A 169 15.83 -7.57 -6.20
N ASP A 170 15.72 -8.24 -7.35
CA ASP A 170 16.47 -9.48 -7.63
C ASP A 170 18.00 -9.26 -7.64
N LYS A 171 18.50 -8.21 -8.31
CA LYS A 171 19.95 -7.89 -8.36
C LYS A 171 20.54 -7.64 -6.97
N PHE A 172 19.80 -6.95 -6.11
CA PHE A 172 20.18 -6.65 -4.73
C PHE A 172 19.78 -7.73 -3.71
N GLY A 173 19.01 -8.73 -4.12
CA GLY A 173 18.48 -9.77 -3.24
C GLY A 173 17.51 -9.26 -2.17
N VAL A 174 16.77 -8.19 -2.47
CA VAL A 174 15.82 -7.56 -1.55
C VAL A 174 14.41 -8.08 -1.81
N ARG A 175 13.69 -8.41 -0.74
CA ARG A 175 12.24 -8.65 -0.78
C ARG A 175 11.51 -7.65 0.11
N PRO A 176 10.39 -7.06 -0.32
CA PRO A 176 9.63 -6.11 0.47
C PRO A 176 8.72 -6.82 1.50
N GLU A 177 9.27 -7.72 2.31
CA GLU A 177 8.51 -8.60 3.23
C GLU A 177 7.61 -7.81 4.19
N LEU A 178 8.09 -6.66 4.67
CA LEU A 178 7.32 -5.76 5.53
C LEU A 178 6.09 -5.18 4.80
N GLY A 179 6.23 -4.81 3.53
CA GLY A 179 5.09 -4.34 2.72
C GLY A 179 4.12 -5.47 2.39
N GLU A 180 4.63 -6.68 2.16
CA GLU A 180 3.82 -7.88 1.94
C GLU A 180 2.97 -8.23 3.18
N GLN A 181 3.53 -8.09 4.39
CA GLN A 181 2.78 -8.27 5.63
C GLN A 181 1.60 -7.28 5.75
N LEU A 182 1.80 -6.01 5.40
CA LEU A 182 0.74 -5.00 5.46
C LEU A 182 -0.42 -5.37 4.51
N TRP A 183 -0.10 -5.94 3.35
CA TRP A 183 -1.10 -6.45 2.41
C TRP A 183 -1.85 -7.65 2.95
N ASP A 184 -1.17 -8.57 3.63
CA ASP A 184 -1.81 -9.71 4.26
C ASP A 184 -2.79 -9.26 5.35
N TRP A 185 -2.37 -8.35 6.24
CA TRP A 185 -3.28 -7.76 7.25
C TRP A 185 -4.47 -7.02 6.61
N ALA A 186 -4.23 -6.24 5.55
CA ALA A 186 -5.33 -5.55 4.87
C ALA A 186 -6.32 -6.52 4.20
N ALA A 187 -5.84 -7.63 3.65
CA ALA A 187 -6.69 -8.66 3.06
C ALA A 187 -7.47 -9.44 4.13
N GLU A 188 -6.81 -9.86 5.20
CA GLU A 188 -7.41 -10.59 6.31
C GLU A 188 -8.48 -9.75 7.02
N LEU A 189 -8.20 -8.47 7.32
CA LEU A 189 -9.15 -7.58 8.00
C LEU A 189 -10.35 -7.22 7.12
N ALA A 190 -10.18 -7.22 5.79
CA ALA A 190 -11.25 -6.90 4.84
C ALA A 190 -12.32 -8.01 4.75
N VAL A 191 -12.08 -9.21 5.30
CA VAL A 191 -13.08 -10.27 5.39
C VAL A 191 -14.23 -9.88 6.33
N HIS A 192 -13.96 -9.02 7.31
CA HIS A 192 -14.98 -8.47 8.19
C HIS A 192 -15.72 -7.32 7.49
N SER A 193 -16.79 -7.68 6.79
CA SER A 193 -17.66 -6.77 6.02
C SER A 193 -19.13 -7.04 6.31
N GLU A 194 -19.95 -5.99 6.24
CA GLU A 194 -21.41 -6.05 6.25
C GLU A 194 -21.99 -6.51 4.89
N ASP A 195 -21.20 -6.42 3.83
CA ASP A 195 -21.58 -6.77 2.45
C ASP A 195 -20.65 -7.86 1.91
N GLU A 196 -21.21 -8.87 1.25
CA GLU A 196 -20.47 -10.03 0.73
C GLU A 196 -19.63 -9.69 -0.52
N ALA A 197 -20.05 -8.71 -1.31
CA ALA A 197 -19.45 -8.37 -2.59
C ALA A 197 -18.43 -7.23 -2.47
N PHE A 198 -18.64 -6.31 -1.52
CA PHE A 198 -17.80 -5.14 -1.34
C PHE A 198 -17.48 -4.90 0.13
N LEU A 199 -16.31 -4.32 0.41
CA LEU A 199 -15.95 -3.95 1.77
C LEU A 199 -16.86 -2.81 2.27
N THR A 200 -17.58 -3.08 3.35
CA THR A 200 -18.35 -2.10 4.11
C THR A 200 -18.23 -2.43 5.59
N CYS A 201 -17.72 -1.53 6.40
CA CYS A 201 -17.59 -1.72 7.84
C CYS A 201 -17.95 -0.42 8.56
N THR A 202 -19.19 -0.33 9.02
CA THR A 202 -19.73 0.86 9.69
C THR A 202 -19.81 0.68 11.20
N TYR A 203 -19.79 1.82 11.91
CA TYR A 203 -19.64 1.89 13.36
C TYR A 203 -20.59 0.97 14.16
N ALA A 204 -20.03 0.27 15.15
CA ALA A 204 -20.77 -0.55 16.13
C ALA A 204 -21.68 -1.64 15.51
N THR A 205 -21.31 -2.16 14.35
CA THR A 205 -21.90 -3.36 13.76
C THR A 205 -21.14 -4.62 14.22
N PRO A 206 -21.66 -5.84 13.97
CA PRO A 206 -20.93 -7.07 14.23
C PRO A 206 -19.59 -7.14 13.46
N ALA A 207 -19.57 -6.73 12.19
CA ALA A 207 -18.35 -6.68 11.39
C ALA A 207 -17.32 -5.72 12.00
N HIS A 208 -17.76 -4.54 12.45
CA HIS A 208 -16.91 -3.56 13.13
C HIS A 208 -16.33 -4.07 14.45
N THR A 209 -17.13 -4.82 15.22
CA THR A 209 -16.64 -5.47 16.44
C THR A 209 -15.60 -6.55 16.14
N ALA A 210 -15.82 -7.36 15.09
CA ALA A 210 -14.86 -8.37 14.65
C ALA A 210 -13.53 -7.75 14.17
N VAL A 211 -13.58 -6.64 13.44
CA VAL A 211 -12.39 -5.85 13.08
C VAL A 211 -11.64 -5.42 14.34
N ALA A 212 -12.34 -4.87 15.34
CA ALA A 212 -11.70 -4.42 16.57
C ALA A 212 -11.03 -5.57 17.34
N GLU A 213 -11.69 -6.74 17.42
CA GLU A 213 -11.15 -7.93 18.08
C GLU A 213 -9.92 -8.50 17.36
N GLN A 214 -9.93 -8.52 16.03
CA GLN A 214 -8.78 -8.96 15.23
C GLN A 214 -7.60 -7.99 15.38
N LEU A 215 -7.84 -6.68 15.32
CA LEU A 215 -6.80 -5.67 15.57
C LEU A 215 -6.19 -5.81 16.97
N MET A 216 -7.01 -6.01 18.01
CA MET A 216 -6.49 -6.26 19.36
C MET A 216 -5.62 -7.52 19.42
N THR A 217 -6.01 -8.58 18.72
CA THR A 217 -5.24 -9.82 18.66
C THR A 217 -3.87 -9.57 18.02
N TRP A 218 -3.86 -8.94 16.84
CA TRP A 218 -2.62 -8.61 16.16
C TRP A 218 -1.73 -7.62 16.91
N MET A 219 -2.30 -6.64 17.63
CA MET A 219 -1.51 -5.77 18.49
C MET A 219 -0.84 -6.56 19.62
N ARG A 220 -1.50 -7.56 20.23
CA ARG A 220 -0.84 -8.44 21.21
C ARG A 220 0.28 -9.25 20.56
N ASP A 221 0.04 -9.80 19.37
CA ASP A 221 1.05 -10.58 18.63
C ASP A 221 2.25 -9.72 18.19
N CYS A 222 2.03 -8.42 17.94
CA CYS A 222 3.10 -7.46 17.65
C CYS A 222 3.93 -7.09 18.90
N GLY A 223 3.50 -7.48 20.10
CA GLY A 223 4.26 -7.27 21.33
C GLY A 223 4.01 -5.93 22.03
N PHE A 224 2.83 -5.33 21.82
CA PHE A 224 2.35 -4.21 22.62
C PHE A 224 2.18 -4.63 24.09
N ASP A 225 2.56 -3.77 25.04
CA ASP A 225 2.51 -4.07 26.47
C ASP A 225 1.08 -4.02 27.01
N ASN A 226 0.24 -3.12 26.48
CA ASN A 226 -1.19 -3.04 26.81
C ASN A 226 -2.02 -2.95 25.54
N VAL A 227 -3.12 -3.71 25.49
CA VAL A 227 -4.09 -3.66 24.38
C VAL A 227 -5.51 -3.66 24.93
N SER A 228 -6.31 -2.68 24.54
CA SER A 228 -7.69 -2.51 25.02
C SER A 228 -8.61 -1.95 23.96
N ARG A 229 -9.91 -2.16 24.14
CA ARG A 229 -10.97 -1.46 23.41
C ARG A 229 -11.63 -0.45 24.34
N ASP A 230 -11.67 0.82 23.94
CA ASP A 230 -12.12 1.91 24.80
C ASP A 230 -13.65 2.13 24.77
N ALA A 231 -14.15 3.14 25.47
CA ALA A 231 -15.60 3.35 25.64
C ALA A 231 -16.35 3.76 24.36
N VAL A 232 -15.66 4.31 23.35
CA VAL A 232 -16.24 4.58 22.01
C VAL A 232 -15.90 3.48 21.02
N GLY A 233 -15.05 2.52 21.41
CA GLY A 233 -14.72 1.36 20.61
C GLY A 233 -13.35 1.46 19.94
N ASN A 234 -12.56 2.50 20.20
CA ASN A 234 -11.20 2.56 19.65
C ASN A 234 -10.38 1.37 20.13
N VAL A 235 -9.56 0.83 19.24
CA VAL A 235 -8.57 -0.18 19.60
C VAL A 235 -7.27 0.53 19.96
N VAL A 236 -6.83 0.41 21.20
CA VAL A 236 -5.66 1.11 21.74
C VAL A 236 -4.58 0.12 22.10
N GLY A 237 -3.43 0.22 21.43
CA GLY A 237 -2.20 -0.48 21.75
C GLY A 237 -1.16 0.48 22.33
N VAL A 238 -0.59 0.17 23.50
CA VAL A 238 0.52 0.93 24.10
C VAL A 238 1.78 0.08 24.17
N TYR A 239 2.86 0.59 23.58
CA TYR A 239 4.21 0.06 23.68
C TYR A 239 5.07 1.03 24.52
N HIS A 240 5.60 0.57 25.65
CA HIS A 240 6.32 1.42 26.59
C HIS A 240 7.70 1.85 26.08
N GLY A 241 8.13 3.05 26.45
CA GLY A 241 9.51 3.48 26.30
C GLY A 241 10.41 2.93 27.39
N THR A 242 11.63 3.48 27.49
CA THR A 242 12.62 3.14 28.51
C THR A 242 12.39 3.82 29.86
N GLY A 243 11.49 4.81 29.94
CA GLY A 243 11.21 5.56 31.16
C GLY A 243 10.12 4.92 32.03
N ASP A 244 9.79 5.56 33.15
CA ASP A 244 8.65 5.16 33.97
C ASP A 244 7.36 5.30 33.13
N ALA A 245 6.61 4.20 32.98
CA ALA A 245 5.38 4.17 32.19
C ALA A 245 4.32 5.18 32.67
N THR A 246 4.36 5.56 33.96
CA THR A 246 3.43 6.50 34.59
C THR A 246 3.77 7.95 34.32
N GLU A 247 5.01 8.29 33.94
CA GLU A 247 5.47 9.66 33.70
C GLU A 247 5.90 9.91 32.25
N GLN A 248 6.33 8.87 31.54
CA GLN A 248 6.85 9.01 30.18
C GLN A 248 5.82 9.59 29.22
N GLN A 249 6.32 10.40 28.29
CA GLN A 249 5.54 10.86 27.16
C GLN A 249 5.39 9.76 26.10
N ARG A 250 4.37 9.89 25.26
CA ARG A 250 4.10 8.97 24.15
C ARG A 250 4.03 9.72 22.82
N LEU A 251 4.44 9.05 21.74
CA LEU A 251 4.04 9.45 20.40
C LEU A 251 2.68 8.79 20.11
N LEU A 252 1.65 9.60 19.86
CA LEU A 252 0.36 9.11 19.38
C LEU A 252 0.44 8.89 17.87
N THR A 253 -0.07 7.78 17.40
CA THR A 253 -0.20 7.46 15.97
C THR A 253 -1.40 6.54 15.77
N GLY A 254 -1.77 6.28 14.53
CA GLY A 254 -2.97 5.53 14.19
C GLY A 254 -3.82 6.24 13.16
N SER A 255 -4.97 5.64 12.87
CA SER A 255 -5.96 6.09 11.90
C SER A 255 -7.26 5.28 12.12
N HIS A 256 -8.26 5.42 11.26
CA HIS A 256 -9.56 4.80 11.42
C HIS A 256 -9.65 3.39 10.81
N TYR A 257 -10.58 2.56 11.30
CA TYR A 257 -10.81 1.21 10.77
C TYR A 257 -12.22 0.96 10.22
N ASP A 258 -13.15 1.89 10.44
CA ASP A 258 -14.41 1.97 9.71
C ASP A 258 -14.15 2.34 8.26
N THR A 259 -15.15 2.15 7.41
CA THR A 259 -15.05 2.43 5.98
C THR A 259 -16.31 3.08 5.46
N VAL A 260 -16.17 3.82 4.35
CA VAL A 260 -17.30 4.05 3.45
C VAL A 260 -17.92 2.74 2.93
N ARG A 261 -19.10 2.85 2.33
CA ARG A 261 -19.72 1.72 1.62
C ARG A 261 -18.95 1.44 0.34
N ARG A 262 -18.72 0.16 0.03
CA ARG A 262 -17.94 -0.27 -1.14
C ARG A 262 -16.53 0.29 -1.19
N ALA A 263 -15.86 0.33 -0.03
CA ALA A 263 -14.53 0.89 0.12
C ALA A 263 -13.40 0.03 -0.47
N GLY A 264 -12.24 0.66 -0.65
CA GLY A 264 -10.96 -0.03 -0.75
C GLY A 264 -10.48 -0.54 0.62
N ARG A 265 -9.44 -1.37 0.63
CA ARG A 265 -8.95 -2.04 1.85
C ARG A 265 -7.89 -1.27 2.65
N PHE A 266 -7.45 -0.11 2.13
CA PHE A 266 -6.27 0.60 2.63
C PHE A 266 -6.61 1.90 3.37
N ASP A 267 -7.72 2.54 3.02
CA ASP A 267 -8.19 3.79 3.60
C ASP A 267 -8.38 3.65 5.11
N GLY A 268 -7.81 4.57 5.89
CA GLY A 268 -7.65 4.50 7.34
C GLY A 268 -6.76 3.35 7.83
N ARG A 269 -7.13 2.11 7.51
CA ARG A 269 -6.54 0.86 8.05
C ARG A 269 -5.02 0.78 7.87
N LEU A 270 -4.48 1.29 6.76
CA LEU A 270 -3.03 1.34 6.55
C LEU A 270 -2.30 2.16 7.64
N GLY A 271 -2.92 3.24 8.10
CA GLY A 271 -2.40 4.10 9.19
C GLY A 271 -2.38 3.42 10.55
N ILE A 272 -3.04 2.28 10.71
CA ILE A 272 -2.96 1.43 11.90
C ILE A 272 -1.88 0.36 11.72
N PHE A 273 -1.85 -0.28 10.54
CA PHE A 273 -0.93 -1.38 10.27
C PHE A 273 0.54 -0.96 10.23
N VAL A 274 0.85 0.20 9.65
CA VAL A 274 2.22 0.71 9.58
C VAL A 274 2.84 0.87 10.98
N PRO A 275 2.22 1.58 11.95
CA PRO A 275 2.79 1.69 13.28
C PRO A 275 2.72 0.37 14.08
N MET A 276 1.74 -0.52 13.84
CA MET A 276 1.79 -1.88 14.40
C MET A 276 3.04 -2.64 13.96
N LEU A 277 3.41 -2.53 12.67
CA LEU A 277 4.61 -3.15 12.13
C LEU A 277 5.88 -2.58 12.75
N VAL A 278 5.93 -1.25 12.97
CA VAL A 278 7.04 -0.60 13.67
C VAL A 278 7.20 -1.18 15.08
N VAL A 279 6.11 -1.30 15.84
CA VAL A 279 6.14 -1.90 17.18
C VAL A 279 6.58 -3.35 17.12
N ARG A 280 6.09 -4.13 16.16
CA ARG A 280 6.52 -5.53 15.97
C ARG A 280 8.02 -5.66 15.78
N GLU A 281 8.61 -4.85 14.90
CA GLU A 281 10.05 -4.91 14.63
C GLU A 281 10.89 -4.40 15.82
N LEU A 282 10.43 -3.36 16.52
CA LEU A 282 11.05 -2.92 17.78
C LEU A 282 11.01 -4.02 18.85
N HIS A 283 9.87 -4.67 19.02
CA HIS A 283 9.69 -5.74 19.99
C HIS A 283 10.58 -6.94 19.66
N ARG A 284 10.61 -7.37 18.39
CA ARG A 284 11.49 -8.46 17.91
C ARG A 284 12.97 -8.16 18.12
N ALA A 285 13.38 -6.91 17.97
CA ALA A 285 14.76 -6.49 18.23
C ALA A 285 15.07 -6.27 19.73
N GLY A 286 14.08 -6.43 20.63
CA GLY A 286 14.24 -6.14 22.05
C GLY A 286 14.46 -4.64 22.34
N GLN A 287 14.07 -3.76 21.42
CA GLN A 287 14.35 -2.33 21.48
C GLN A 287 13.16 -1.54 22.04
N ARG A 288 13.43 -0.67 23.02
CA ARG A 288 12.52 0.38 23.49
C ARG A 288 13.05 1.76 23.09
N LEU A 289 12.13 2.70 22.83
CA LEU A 289 12.48 4.10 22.52
C LEU A 289 12.52 4.93 23.81
N PRO A 290 13.11 6.15 23.81
CA PRO A 290 13.05 7.06 24.96
C PRO A 290 11.65 7.52 25.36
N PHE A 291 10.63 7.22 24.54
CA PHE A 291 9.22 7.51 24.74
C PHE A 291 8.38 6.29 24.36
N GLY A 292 7.13 6.23 24.85
CA GLY A 292 6.19 5.17 24.45
C GLY A 292 5.54 5.44 23.10
N ILE A 293 4.98 4.41 22.47
CA ILE A 293 4.12 4.53 21.28
C ILE A 293 2.70 4.16 21.71
N GLU A 294 1.73 5.01 21.40
CA GLU A 294 0.31 4.69 21.50
C GLU A 294 -0.27 4.65 20.10
N VAL A 295 -0.69 3.46 19.66
CA VAL A 295 -1.38 3.25 18.40
C VAL A 295 -2.87 3.17 18.66
N VAL A 296 -3.64 4.04 18.01
CA VAL A 296 -5.10 4.05 18.11
C VAL A 296 -5.70 3.69 16.75
N GLY A 297 -6.39 2.55 16.69
CA GLY A 297 -7.37 2.30 15.64
C GLY A 297 -8.66 3.02 16.02
N PHE A 298 -8.91 4.17 15.41
CA PHE A 298 -10.12 4.96 15.62
C PHE A 298 -11.34 4.20 15.11
N SER A 299 -12.36 4.10 15.96
CA SER A 299 -13.54 3.31 15.65
C SER A 299 -14.45 3.94 14.59
N GLU A 300 -14.32 5.23 14.35
CA GLU A 300 -15.22 5.97 13.48
C GLU A 300 -14.57 7.27 13.04
N GLU A 301 -14.57 7.50 11.74
CA GLU A 301 -14.21 8.78 11.12
C GLU A 301 -15.21 9.20 10.04
N GLU A 302 -15.76 8.23 9.28
CA GLU A 302 -16.40 8.47 7.98
C GLU A 302 -17.83 9.02 8.05
N GLY A 303 -18.50 8.94 9.21
CA GLY A 303 -19.87 9.40 9.42
C GLY A 303 -20.95 8.53 8.74
N GLN A 304 -20.65 7.27 8.44
CA GLN A 304 -21.45 6.47 7.50
C GLN A 304 -22.74 5.88 8.07
N ARG A 305 -22.76 5.59 9.37
CA ARG A 305 -23.95 5.05 10.06
C ARG A 305 -24.73 6.12 10.82
N TYR A 306 -24.01 7.06 11.42
CA TYR A 306 -24.54 8.19 12.17
C TYR A 306 -23.87 9.46 11.66
N ALA A 307 -24.60 10.59 11.64
CA ALA A 307 -24.07 11.88 11.22
C ALA A 307 -23.20 12.50 12.32
N ALA A 308 -22.09 11.84 12.62
CA ALA A 308 -21.17 12.14 13.70
C ALA A 308 -19.72 11.86 13.26
N THR A 309 -19.23 12.62 12.27
CA THR A 309 -17.85 12.52 11.76
C THR A 309 -16.84 12.78 12.89
N PHE A 310 -15.72 12.05 12.87
CA PHE A 310 -14.67 12.14 13.90
C PHE A 310 -15.16 11.80 15.32
N LEU A 311 -16.16 10.93 15.45
CA LEU A 311 -16.71 10.52 16.74
C LEU A 311 -15.62 9.94 17.65
N ALA A 312 -14.75 9.11 17.09
CA ALA A 312 -13.71 8.40 17.82
C ALA A 312 -12.63 9.34 18.38
N SER A 313 -12.08 10.21 17.52
CA SER A 313 -10.99 11.11 17.89
C SER A 313 -11.46 12.27 18.77
N SER A 314 -12.70 12.73 18.59
CA SER A 314 -13.30 13.76 19.47
C SER A 314 -13.40 13.30 20.93
N ALA A 315 -13.58 12.00 21.20
CA ALA A 315 -13.55 11.46 22.56
C ALA A 315 -12.17 11.64 23.21
N LEU A 316 -11.08 11.47 22.44
CA LEU A 316 -9.72 11.62 22.95
C LEU A 316 -9.34 13.09 23.18
N THR A 317 -9.88 14.03 22.40
CA THR A 317 -9.65 15.47 22.59
C THR A 317 -10.60 16.09 23.63
N GLY A 318 -11.66 15.39 23.99
CA GLY A 318 -12.72 15.87 24.88
C GLY A 318 -13.76 16.75 24.17
N ALA A 319 -13.83 16.68 22.84
CA ALA A 319 -14.78 17.40 21.98
C ALA A 319 -16.00 16.57 21.57
N PHE A 320 -16.15 15.34 22.08
CA PHE A 320 -17.29 14.48 21.79
C PHE A 320 -18.62 15.16 22.14
N ASP A 321 -19.58 15.17 21.20
CA ASP A 321 -20.93 15.69 21.44
C ASP A 321 -21.85 14.61 22.04
N PRO A 322 -22.29 14.76 23.31
CA PRO A 322 -23.17 13.80 23.96
C PRO A 322 -24.51 13.55 23.23
N VAL A 323 -24.97 14.51 22.42
CA VAL A 323 -26.24 14.41 21.67
C VAL A 323 -26.18 13.31 20.62
N TRP A 324 -25.00 12.97 20.10
CA TRP A 324 -24.81 11.89 19.14
C TRP A 324 -25.30 10.53 19.66
N LEU A 325 -25.23 10.30 20.98
CA LEU A 325 -25.67 9.04 21.59
C LEU A 325 -27.16 8.75 21.35
N ASP A 326 -27.98 9.78 21.19
CA ASP A 326 -29.42 9.64 21.01
C ASP A 326 -29.84 9.75 19.52
N GLN A 327 -28.89 9.97 18.60
CA GLN A 327 -29.14 9.87 17.16
C GLN A 327 -29.41 8.42 16.76
N THR A 328 -30.34 8.23 15.82
CA THR A 328 -30.71 6.92 15.27
C THR A 328 -30.19 6.75 13.85
N ASP A 329 -29.78 5.53 13.49
CA ASP A 329 -29.48 5.17 12.11
C ASP A 329 -30.76 5.04 11.25
N THR A 330 -30.61 4.66 9.98
CA THR A 330 -31.72 4.49 9.03
C THR A 330 -32.70 3.38 9.41
N HIS A 331 -32.36 2.54 10.39
CA HIS A 331 -33.21 1.47 10.92
C HIS A 331 -33.82 1.83 12.29
N GLY A 332 -33.61 3.05 12.77
CA GLY A 332 -34.13 3.51 14.06
C GLY A 332 -33.31 3.05 15.27
N VAL A 333 -32.12 2.49 15.08
CA VAL A 333 -31.26 2.05 16.20
C VAL A 333 -30.44 3.23 16.70
N SER A 334 -30.62 3.61 17.97
CA SER A 334 -29.83 4.67 18.59
C SER A 334 -28.35 4.30 18.65
N MET A 335 -27.46 5.28 18.54
CA MET A 335 -26.01 5.06 18.71
C MET A 335 -25.71 4.42 20.05
N ARG A 336 -26.39 4.85 21.12
CA ARG A 336 -26.27 4.27 22.46
C ARG A 336 -26.61 2.77 22.48
N ASP A 337 -27.66 2.36 21.79
CA ASP A 337 -28.05 0.94 21.75
C ASP A 337 -27.11 0.13 20.85
N ALA A 338 -26.64 0.70 19.74
CA ALA A 338 -25.60 0.07 18.92
C ALA A 338 -24.30 -0.14 19.69
N MET A 339 -23.84 0.86 20.44
CA MET A 339 -22.68 0.76 21.33
C MET A 339 -22.87 -0.38 22.34
N ARG A 340 -24.02 -0.45 23.02
CA ARG A 340 -24.32 -1.50 23.99
C ARG A 340 -24.34 -2.89 23.36
N ALA A 341 -24.96 -3.03 22.19
CA ALA A 341 -24.97 -4.28 21.44
C ALA A 341 -23.56 -4.73 21.04
N ALA A 342 -22.67 -3.77 20.76
CA ALA A 342 -21.25 -4.01 20.49
C ALA A 342 -20.40 -4.23 21.76
N GLY A 343 -21.01 -4.31 22.95
CA GLY A 343 -20.32 -4.51 24.22
C GLY A 343 -19.68 -3.26 24.83
N LEU A 344 -19.99 -2.07 24.31
CA LEU A 344 -19.49 -0.78 24.79
C LEU A 344 -20.43 -0.16 25.84
N PRO A 345 -19.95 0.75 26.72
CA PRO A 345 -20.77 1.30 27.80
C PRO A 345 -22.00 2.11 27.35
N GLY A 346 -21.86 2.89 26.26
CA GLY A 346 -22.90 3.84 25.82
C GLY A 346 -23.21 4.94 26.86
N LYS A 347 -22.21 5.38 27.64
CA LYS A 347 -22.35 6.34 28.75
C LYS A 347 -21.39 7.52 28.57
N VAL A 348 -21.91 8.74 28.71
CA VAL A 348 -21.13 9.99 28.60
C VAL A 348 -19.93 9.99 29.56
N ALA A 349 -20.12 9.61 30.82
CA ALA A 349 -19.03 9.59 31.80
C ALA A 349 -17.85 8.68 31.39
N ALA A 350 -18.13 7.54 30.76
CA ALA A 350 -17.08 6.63 30.28
C ALA A 350 -16.34 7.21 29.07
N ILE A 351 -17.04 7.95 28.20
CA ILE A 351 -16.47 8.62 27.02
C ILE A 351 -15.64 9.82 27.45
N THR A 352 -16.13 10.67 28.36
CA THR A 352 -15.39 11.82 28.89
C THR A 352 -14.08 11.40 29.55
N ALA A 353 -14.03 10.22 30.19
CA ALA A 353 -12.83 9.68 30.81
C ALA A 353 -11.74 9.30 29.79
N LEU A 354 -12.03 9.22 28.49
CA LEU A 354 -11.06 8.93 27.45
C LEU A 354 -10.16 10.11 27.10
N LYS A 355 -10.54 11.33 27.51
CA LYS A 355 -9.79 12.55 27.21
C LYS A 355 -8.32 12.40 27.56
N ARG A 356 -7.46 12.59 26.57
CA ARG A 356 -6.01 12.55 26.74
C ARG A 356 -5.49 13.84 27.35
N ASP A 357 -4.55 13.71 28.28
CA ASP A 357 -3.76 14.84 28.75
C ASP A 357 -2.64 15.12 27.74
N ARG A 358 -2.74 16.27 27.07
CA ARG A 358 -1.75 16.72 26.07
C ARG A 358 -0.31 16.72 26.62
N SER A 359 -0.10 16.98 27.92
CA SER A 359 1.24 17.00 28.51
C SER A 359 1.97 15.65 28.39
N ARG A 360 1.20 14.56 28.24
CA ARG A 360 1.67 13.19 28.12
C ARG A 360 2.05 12.77 26.69
N TYR A 361 1.91 13.66 25.71
CA TYR A 361 2.17 13.33 24.31
C TYR A 361 3.18 14.27 23.66
N LEU A 362 4.06 13.68 22.85
CA LEU A 362 5.02 14.41 22.00
C LEU A 362 4.33 15.06 20.80
N GLY A 363 3.28 14.41 20.30
CA GLY A 363 2.53 14.81 19.11
C GLY A 363 1.69 13.66 18.58
N PHE A 364 1.02 13.93 17.45
CA PHE A 364 0.30 12.95 16.66
C PHE A 364 0.89 12.89 15.25
N VAL A 365 1.14 11.68 14.75
CA VAL A 365 1.56 11.43 13.37
C VAL A 365 0.69 10.34 12.80
N GLU A 366 0.10 10.60 11.64
CA GLU A 366 -0.74 9.65 10.91
C GLU A 366 -0.09 9.31 9.57
N VAL A 367 -0.04 8.02 9.25
CA VAL A 367 0.34 7.55 7.91
C VAL A 367 -0.96 7.25 7.19
N HIS A 368 -1.13 7.79 5.99
CA HIS A 368 -2.34 7.58 5.22
C HIS A 368 -2.02 7.35 3.75
N ILE A 369 -2.92 6.69 3.03
CA ILE A 369 -2.86 6.69 1.56
C ILE A 369 -3.17 8.09 1.06
N GLU A 370 -2.63 8.44 -0.11
CA GLU A 370 -2.87 9.76 -0.70
C GLU A 370 -4.35 10.00 -1.07
N GLN A 371 -5.07 8.94 -1.46
CA GLN A 371 -6.39 8.93 -2.09
C GLN A 371 -6.46 9.68 -3.45
N GLY A 372 -5.74 10.78 -3.59
CA GLY A 372 -5.51 11.50 -4.84
C GLY A 372 -4.33 10.96 -5.67
N PRO A 373 -4.05 11.57 -6.84
CA PRO A 373 -3.05 11.06 -7.79
C PRO A 373 -1.74 11.87 -7.85
N VAL A 374 -1.47 12.80 -6.92
CA VAL A 374 -0.31 13.70 -6.99
C VAL A 374 0.99 12.94 -6.81
N LEU A 375 1.19 12.18 -5.72
CA LEU A 375 2.41 11.40 -5.51
C LEU A 375 2.58 10.34 -6.61
N ASP A 376 1.48 9.66 -6.98
CA ASP A 376 1.47 8.68 -8.07
C ASP A 376 1.94 9.31 -9.39
N SER A 377 1.41 10.48 -9.77
CA SER A 377 1.81 11.20 -11.00
C SER A 377 3.26 11.71 -10.99
N LEU A 378 3.85 11.81 -9.80
CA LEU A 378 5.22 12.26 -9.59
C LEU A 378 6.17 11.10 -9.30
N ASP A 379 5.74 9.84 -9.45
CA ASP A 379 6.49 8.63 -9.10
C ASP A 379 7.14 8.74 -7.70
N LEU A 380 6.46 9.40 -6.75
CA LEU A 380 6.96 9.60 -5.40
C LEU A 380 6.36 8.55 -4.46
N PRO A 381 7.19 7.81 -3.70
CA PRO A 381 6.70 6.75 -2.82
C PRO A 381 6.14 7.27 -1.49
N LEU A 382 6.41 8.52 -1.13
CA LEU A 382 6.04 9.11 0.17
C LEU A 382 6.02 10.65 0.08
N GLY A 383 5.04 11.27 0.74
CA GLY A 383 4.96 12.71 0.99
C GLY A 383 4.79 13.01 2.49
N ILE A 384 5.09 14.25 2.89
CA ILE A 384 4.83 14.79 4.23
C ILE A 384 3.93 16.01 4.02
N VAL A 385 2.79 16.07 4.73
CA VAL A 385 1.75 17.10 4.59
C VAL A 385 1.74 18.03 5.79
#